data_AF-A0A2P7TIX4-F1
#
_entry.id   AF-A0A2P7TIX4-F1
#
_cell.length_a   1.000
_cell.length_b   1.000
_cell.length_c   1.000
_cell.angle_alpha   90.00
_cell.angle_beta   90.00
_cell.angle_gamma   90.00
#
_symmetry.space_group_name_H-M   'P 1'
#
loop_
_entity.id
_entity.type
_entity.pdbx_description
1 polymer ?
#
loop_
_entity_poly.entity_id
_entity_poly.type
_entity_poly.pdbx_seq_one_letter_code
_entity_poly.pdbx_strand_id
1 'polypeptide(L)'
;MLQGCCIFLTTAVYFATKLNIQTMKSLIFLLIVSVFLMYGCKQAKETKENIELGQELKKAGENMQKAIEEGSKKMEARRAKGDTIPIHFDKLKDYLPKQVNNFTPDGQPEGQTVGAQGMSFSMTQQRYKSGNEELTIIINDYNGVPSLFTMATAMIKANVTFENNEQSMKSLNMGIPDVGAMETYDKANKEAGILLGVGERFLVKIQATNQKDTELVKSVAKLMPLSEMAAM
;
A
#
# COMPACT_ATOMS: atom_id res chain seq x y z
N MET A 1 -35.17 -60.99 65.91
CA MET A 1 -35.51 -61.33 64.51
C MET A 1 -34.36 -60.81 63.66
N LEU A 2 -33.41 -61.68 63.31
CA LEU A 2 -33.36 -62.56 62.13
C LEU A 2 -32.93 -61.76 60.88
N GLN A 3 -31.70 -62.00 60.42
CA GLN A 3 -31.38 -62.70 59.15
C GLN A 3 -31.37 -61.73 57.96
N GLY A 4 -30.40 -61.73 57.04
CA GLY A 4 -29.50 -62.78 56.62
C GLY A 4 -29.72 -63.03 55.11
N CYS A 5 -28.62 -63.14 54.36
CA CYS A 5 -28.52 -63.66 52.98
C CYS A 5 -29.16 -62.81 51.87
N CYS A 6 -28.70 -62.82 50.62
CA CYS A 6 -27.56 -63.41 49.94
C CYS A 6 -27.51 -62.71 48.56
N ILE A 7 -26.35 -62.28 48.04
CA ILE A 7 -25.42 -63.05 47.19
C ILE A 7 -26.08 -63.59 45.91
N PHE A 8 -25.33 -63.47 44.80
CA PHE A 8 -25.65 -63.72 43.37
C PHE A 8 -26.21 -62.47 42.68
N LEU A 9 -25.39 -61.56 42.15
CA LEU A 9 -24.58 -61.81 40.95
C LEU A 9 -23.27 -61.00 40.96
N THR A 10 -22.20 -61.61 41.46
CA THR A 10 -20.92 -61.67 40.73
C THR A 10 -21.21 -62.49 39.46
N THR A 11 -20.86 -62.12 38.23
CA THR A 11 -19.53 -62.37 37.63
C THR A 11 -19.42 -61.86 36.18
N ALA A 12 -20.23 -60.91 35.70
CA ALA A 12 -20.21 -60.54 34.26
C ALA A 12 -19.54 -59.21 33.89
N VAL A 13 -19.32 -58.28 34.82
CA VAL A 13 -18.92 -56.90 34.45
C VAL A 13 -17.50 -56.52 34.93
N TYR A 14 -16.76 -57.46 35.53
CA TYR A 14 -15.41 -57.18 36.05
C TYR A 14 -14.30 -57.17 34.98
N PHE A 15 -14.62 -57.41 33.69
CA PHE A 15 -13.61 -57.46 32.62
C PHE A 15 -13.65 -56.30 31.61
N ALA A 16 -14.62 -55.38 31.70
CA ALA A 16 -14.79 -54.31 30.71
C ALA A 16 -14.55 -52.87 31.23
N THR A 17 -13.95 -52.71 32.42
CA THR A 17 -13.73 -51.39 33.04
C THR A 17 -12.24 -51.03 33.20
N LYS A 18 -11.38 -51.50 32.30
CA LYS A 18 -9.97 -51.08 32.21
C LYS A 18 -9.44 -50.87 30.80
N LEU A 19 -10.27 -50.35 29.90
CA LEU A 19 -9.76 -49.65 28.71
C LEU A 19 -9.91 -48.15 28.95
N ASN A 20 -8.75 -47.52 29.11
CA ASN A 20 -8.58 -46.14 29.49
C ASN A 20 -9.35 -45.21 28.51
N ILE A 21 -10.19 -44.33 29.04
CA ILE A 21 -10.92 -43.32 28.24
C ILE A 21 -9.95 -42.48 27.39
N GLN A 22 -8.69 -42.38 27.82
CA GLN A 22 -7.60 -41.72 27.12
C GLN A 22 -7.09 -42.50 25.89
N THR A 23 -7.07 -43.83 25.93
CA THR A 23 -6.67 -44.65 24.77
C THR A 23 -7.76 -44.68 23.69
N MET A 24 -9.03 -44.57 24.08
CA MET A 24 -10.16 -44.55 23.15
C MET A 24 -10.27 -43.21 22.39
N LYS A 25 -9.93 -42.09 23.04
CA LYS A 25 -9.81 -40.77 22.37
C LYS A 25 -8.64 -40.72 21.38
N SER A 26 -7.53 -41.40 21.69
CA SER A 26 -6.35 -41.48 20.81
C SER A 26 -6.63 -42.30 19.54
N LEU A 27 -7.39 -43.40 19.65
CA LEU A 27 -7.81 -44.20 18.48
C LEU A 27 -8.81 -43.46 17.58
N ILE A 28 -9.75 -42.70 18.15
CA ILE A 28 -10.73 -41.91 17.37
C ILE A 28 -10.02 -40.78 16.61
N PHE A 29 -9.02 -40.14 17.22
CA PHE A 29 -8.22 -39.10 16.57
C PHE A 29 -7.37 -39.67 15.41
N LEU A 30 -6.82 -40.89 15.56
CA LEU A 30 -6.07 -41.57 14.49
C LEU A 30 -6.96 -41.94 13.29
N LEU A 31 -8.21 -42.34 13.56
CA LEU A 31 -9.17 -42.71 12.51
C LEU A 31 -9.65 -41.50 11.70
N ILE A 32 -9.86 -40.34 12.34
CA ILE A 32 -10.28 -39.10 11.65
C ILE A 32 -9.15 -38.56 10.74
N VAL A 33 -7.88 -38.67 11.15
CA VAL A 33 -6.73 -38.27 10.32
C VAL A 33 -6.58 -39.17 9.09
N SER A 34 -6.90 -40.47 9.19
CA SER A 34 -6.84 -41.39 8.05
C SER A 34 -7.92 -41.15 6.99
N VAL A 35 -9.10 -40.66 7.37
CA VAL A 35 -10.19 -40.30 6.44
C VAL A 35 -9.86 -39.04 5.64
N PHE A 36 -9.09 -38.11 6.20
CA PHE A 36 -8.61 -36.92 5.47
C PHE A 36 -7.55 -37.22 4.41
N LEU A 37 -6.78 -38.32 4.56
CA LEU A 37 -5.74 -38.70 3.59
C LEU A 37 -6.30 -39.36 2.32
N MET A 38 -7.57 -39.81 2.32
CA MET A 38 -8.19 -40.50 1.18
C MET A 38 -9.05 -39.61 0.28
N TYR A 39 -9.22 -38.32 0.61
CA TYR A 39 -9.82 -37.31 -0.30
C TYR A 39 -8.78 -36.51 -1.08
N GLY A 40 -7.49 -36.73 -0.82
CA GLY A 40 -6.37 -36.07 -1.52
C GLY A 40 -5.99 -36.75 -2.83
N CYS A 41 -6.93 -36.94 -3.77
CA CYS A 41 -6.58 -37.41 -5.12
C CYS A 41 -7.56 -36.94 -6.21
N LYS A 42 -8.03 -35.68 -6.12
CA LYS A 42 -8.77 -35.04 -7.22
C LYS A 42 -8.44 -33.56 -7.44
N GLN A 43 -7.32 -33.07 -6.91
CA GLN A 43 -6.93 -31.65 -7.07
C GLN A 43 -5.43 -31.47 -7.35
N ALA A 44 -4.84 -32.36 -8.15
CA ALA A 44 -3.45 -32.25 -8.62
C ALA A 44 -3.30 -31.37 -9.88
N LYS A 45 -4.36 -30.65 -10.29
CA LYS A 45 -4.37 -29.81 -11.50
C LYS A 45 -4.62 -28.30 -11.21
N GLU A 46 -4.92 -27.92 -9.97
CA GLU A 46 -5.18 -26.52 -9.53
C GLU A 46 -4.06 -25.98 -8.60
N THR A 47 -2.87 -26.58 -8.63
CA THR A 47 -1.79 -26.29 -7.67
C THR A 47 -0.78 -25.26 -8.17
N LYS A 48 -0.67 -25.01 -9.48
CA LYS A 48 0.32 -24.03 -10.01
C LYS A 48 -0.13 -22.57 -9.88
N GLU A 49 -1.38 -22.26 -10.26
CA GLU A 49 -1.90 -20.87 -10.21
C GLU A 49 -2.03 -20.34 -8.77
N ASN A 50 -2.42 -21.20 -7.80
CA ASN A 50 -2.55 -20.82 -6.39
C ASN A 50 -1.19 -20.62 -5.67
N ILE A 51 -0.11 -21.27 -6.16
CA ILE A 51 1.24 -21.09 -5.61
C ILE A 51 1.87 -19.80 -6.13
N GLU A 52 1.73 -19.50 -7.43
CA GLU A 52 2.26 -18.28 -8.04
C GLU A 52 1.55 -17.04 -7.47
N LEU A 53 0.22 -17.08 -7.35
CA LEU A 53 -0.55 -16.01 -6.72
C LEU A 53 -0.16 -15.80 -5.24
N GLY A 54 0.03 -16.89 -4.48
CA GLY A 54 0.47 -16.82 -3.09
C GLY A 54 1.89 -16.24 -2.93
N GLN A 55 2.80 -16.53 -3.88
CA GLN A 55 4.15 -15.98 -3.89
C GLN A 55 4.17 -14.49 -4.23
N GLU A 56 3.40 -14.05 -5.22
CA GLU A 56 3.28 -12.63 -5.58
C GLU A 56 2.61 -11.82 -4.46
N LEU A 57 1.57 -12.36 -3.81
CA LEU A 57 0.97 -11.75 -2.61
C LEU A 57 1.96 -11.66 -1.44
N LYS A 58 2.78 -12.69 -1.23
CA LYS A 58 3.81 -12.67 -0.19
C LYS A 58 4.89 -11.63 -0.47
N LYS A 59 5.41 -11.56 -1.71
CA LYS A 59 6.39 -10.53 -2.12
C LYS A 59 5.82 -9.12 -1.99
N ALA A 60 4.56 -8.91 -2.39
CA ALA A 60 3.88 -7.63 -2.23
C ALA A 60 3.75 -7.24 -0.75
N GLY A 61 3.41 -8.20 0.12
CA GLY A 61 3.35 -8.00 1.58
C GLY A 61 4.71 -7.67 2.20
N GLU A 62 5.77 -8.40 1.84
CA GLU A 62 7.14 -8.17 2.32
C GLU A 62 7.67 -6.80 1.87
N ASN A 63 7.45 -6.43 0.60
CA ASN A 63 7.85 -5.12 0.07
C ASN A 63 7.12 -3.98 0.79
N MET A 64 5.82 -4.14 1.04
CA MET A 64 5.03 -3.14 1.78
C MET A 64 5.50 -3.00 3.23
N GLN A 65 5.76 -4.11 3.92
CA GLN A 65 6.23 -4.08 5.30
C GLN A 65 7.59 -3.39 5.42
N LYS A 66 8.52 -3.69 4.50
CA LYS A 66 9.82 -3.04 4.43
C LYS A 66 9.69 -1.54 4.14
N ALA A 67 8.84 -1.14 3.19
CA ALA A 67 8.60 0.26 2.86
C ALA A 67 7.97 1.04 4.03
N ILE A 68 7.13 0.40 4.85
CA ILE A 68 6.58 0.99 6.08
C ILE A 68 7.67 1.16 7.14
N GLU A 69 8.52 0.15 7.34
CA GLU A 69 9.60 0.21 8.33
C GLU A 69 10.65 1.28 7.96
N GLU A 70 11.08 1.33 6.71
CA GLU A 70 12.02 2.35 6.21
C GLU A 70 11.41 3.75 6.30
N GLY A 71 10.12 3.89 5.96
CA GLY A 71 9.37 5.14 6.15
C GLY A 71 9.35 5.57 7.62
N SER A 72 9.04 4.65 8.54
CA SER A 72 9.03 4.93 9.99
C SER A 72 10.37 5.45 10.49
N LYS A 73 11.47 4.78 10.11
CA LYS A 73 12.84 5.21 10.51
C LYS A 73 13.16 6.62 10.03
N LYS A 74 12.79 6.96 8.78
CA LYS A 74 13.01 8.31 8.25
C LYS A 74 12.19 9.35 8.98
N MET A 75 10.92 9.07 9.27
CA MET A 75 10.07 9.96 10.06
C MET A 75 10.61 10.18 11.47
N GLU A 76 11.07 9.13 12.15
CA GLU A 76 11.70 9.22 13.46
C GLU A 76 12.97 10.07 13.42
N ALA A 77 13.82 9.86 12.41
CA ALA A 77 15.03 10.66 12.20
C ALA A 77 14.74 12.15 11.97
N ARG A 78 13.67 12.49 11.23
CA ARG A 78 13.20 13.88 11.06
C ARG A 78 12.71 14.49 12.37
N ARG A 79 11.85 13.75 13.08
CA ARG A 79 11.32 14.17 14.39
C ARG A 79 12.45 14.43 15.39
N ALA A 80 13.48 13.58 15.42
CA ALA A 80 14.65 13.76 16.27
C ALA A 80 15.43 15.06 15.95
N LYS A 81 15.35 15.56 14.71
CA LYS A 81 15.94 16.84 14.28
C LYS A 81 15.00 18.04 14.45
N GLY A 82 13.79 17.83 14.99
CA GLY A 82 12.77 18.88 15.15
C GLY A 82 11.94 19.16 13.89
N ASP A 83 12.16 18.43 12.80
CA ASP A 83 11.38 18.55 11.57
C ASP A 83 10.05 17.81 11.71
N THR A 84 9.04 18.51 12.24
CA THR A 84 7.73 17.92 12.60
C THR A 84 6.53 18.64 12.00
N ILE A 85 6.77 19.77 11.36
CA ILE A 85 5.72 20.63 10.78
C ILE A 85 5.92 20.75 9.26
N PRO A 86 4.84 20.94 8.49
CA PRO A 86 4.95 21.17 7.06
C PRO A 86 5.60 22.52 6.75
N ILE A 87 6.23 22.61 5.59
CA ILE A 87 6.65 23.88 4.99
C ILE A 87 5.41 24.74 4.77
N HIS A 88 5.47 26.03 5.09
CA HIS A 88 4.35 26.94 4.81
C HIS A 88 4.06 26.99 3.30
N PHE A 89 2.80 27.03 2.88
CA PHE A 89 2.42 26.90 1.47
C PHE A 89 3.10 27.92 0.57
N ASP A 90 3.34 29.14 1.06
CA ASP A 90 4.07 30.17 0.30
C ASP A 90 5.49 29.76 -0.05
N LYS A 91 6.17 29.04 0.84
CA LYS A 91 7.50 28.47 0.57
C LYS A 91 7.42 27.20 -0.26
N LEU A 92 6.33 26.45 -0.15
CA LEU A 92 6.12 25.25 -0.97
C LEU A 92 6.03 25.59 -2.47
N LYS A 93 5.59 26.80 -2.83
CA LYS A 93 5.59 27.32 -4.20
C LYS A 93 6.98 27.34 -4.84
N ASP A 94 8.04 27.41 -4.05
CA ASP A 94 9.40 27.47 -4.57
C ASP A 94 9.80 26.15 -5.28
N TYR A 95 9.13 25.04 -4.95
CA TYR A 95 9.33 23.72 -5.53
C TYR A 95 8.52 23.47 -6.82
N LEU A 96 7.63 24.39 -7.21
CA LEU A 96 6.95 24.33 -8.51
C LEU A 96 7.96 24.66 -9.62
N PRO A 97 7.87 24.01 -10.80
CA PRO A 97 8.74 24.31 -11.91
C PRO A 97 8.54 25.76 -12.36
N LYS A 98 9.63 26.51 -12.56
CA LYS A 98 9.55 27.93 -12.93
C LYS A 98 9.05 28.14 -14.36
N GLN A 99 9.29 27.16 -15.22
CA GLN A 99 8.86 27.14 -16.61
C GLN A 99 8.47 25.71 -16.99
N VAL A 100 7.41 25.57 -17.79
CA VAL A 100 7.03 24.32 -18.42
C VAL A 100 6.97 24.59 -19.92
N ASN A 101 7.74 23.83 -20.71
CA ASN A 101 7.86 24.07 -22.14
C ASN A 101 6.49 24.09 -22.81
N ASN A 102 6.22 25.10 -23.64
CA ASN A 102 4.97 25.31 -24.36
C ASN A 102 3.72 25.55 -23.51
N PHE A 103 3.84 25.65 -22.18
CA PHE A 103 2.73 25.94 -21.27
C PHE A 103 2.93 27.30 -20.60
N THR A 104 1.86 28.07 -20.48
CA THR A 104 1.86 29.35 -19.73
C THR A 104 1.12 29.15 -18.40
N PRO A 105 1.63 29.68 -17.27
CA PRO A 105 0.89 29.67 -16.01
C PRO A 105 -0.51 30.29 -16.15
N ASP A 106 -1.54 29.58 -15.72
CA ASP A 106 -2.92 30.05 -15.66
C ASP A 106 -3.20 30.60 -14.26
N GLY A 107 -2.87 31.88 -14.06
CA GLY A 107 -2.92 32.55 -12.78
C GLY A 107 -1.68 32.32 -11.91
N GLN A 108 -1.75 32.80 -10.66
CA GLN A 108 -0.67 32.67 -9.67
C GLN A 108 -0.78 31.34 -8.92
N PRO A 109 0.34 30.81 -8.37
CA PRO A 109 0.28 29.63 -7.52
C PRO A 109 -0.57 29.90 -6.28
N GLU A 110 -1.52 29.02 -6.02
CA GLU A 110 -2.36 29.05 -4.83
C GLU A 110 -1.93 27.99 -3.82
N GLY A 111 -2.42 28.07 -2.59
CA GLY A 111 -2.10 27.10 -1.56
C GLY A 111 -2.65 27.45 -0.20
N GLN A 112 -2.45 26.53 0.74
CA GLN A 112 -2.87 26.68 2.12
C GLN A 112 -1.99 25.85 3.05
N THR A 113 -1.81 26.34 4.28
CA THR A 113 -1.25 25.56 5.39
C THR A 113 -2.34 25.38 6.42
N VAL A 114 -2.61 24.13 6.77
CA VAL A 114 -3.62 23.75 7.77
C VAL A 114 -2.88 23.25 9.00
N GLY A 115 -3.24 23.77 10.16
CA GLY A 115 -2.80 23.26 11.46
C GLY A 115 -3.98 23.21 12.42
N ALA A 116 -4.32 22.01 12.90
CA ALA A 116 -5.36 21.81 13.90
C ALA A 116 -5.04 20.55 14.73
N GLN A 117 -5.10 20.67 16.06
CA GLN A 117 -5.06 19.60 17.05
C GLN A 117 -4.30 18.32 16.61
N GLY A 118 -2.96 18.38 16.58
CA GLY A 118 -2.13 17.20 16.30
C GLY A 118 -2.04 16.79 14.82
N MET A 119 -2.67 17.52 13.90
CA MET A 119 -2.50 17.35 12.46
C MET A 119 -2.08 18.67 11.82
N SER A 120 -1.07 18.62 10.96
CA SER A 120 -0.74 19.75 10.09
C SER A 120 -0.23 19.28 8.74
N PHE A 121 -0.63 19.98 7.68
CA PHE A 121 -0.15 19.77 6.32
C PHE A 121 -0.20 21.08 5.55
N SER A 122 0.54 21.15 4.45
CA SER A 122 0.41 22.25 3.50
C SER A 122 0.24 21.73 2.08
N MET A 123 -0.32 22.57 1.24
CA MET A 123 -0.53 22.29 -0.17
C MET A 123 -0.28 23.54 -0.99
N THR A 124 0.32 23.37 -2.16
CA THR A 124 0.30 24.40 -3.22
C THR A 124 -0.09 23.79 -4.55
N GLN A 125 -0.70 24.60 -5.40
CA GLN A 125 -1.15 24.23 -6.74
C GLN A 125 -0.77 25.31 -7.75
N GLN A 126 -0.37 24.89 -8.95
CA GLN A 126 -0.29 25.73 -10.13
C GLN A 126 -0.94 25.05 -11.33
N ARG A 127 -1.76 25.80 -12.05
CA ARG A 127 -2.33 25.41 -13.35
C ARG A 127 -1.53 26.06 -14.48
N TYR A 128 -1.47 25.39 -15.62
CA TYR A 128 -0.87 25.91 -16.83
C TYR A 128 -1.76 25.57 -18.03
N LYS A 129 -1.68 26.38 -19.09
CA LYS A 129 -2.45 26.19 -20.32
C LYS A 129 -1.56 26.24 -21.57
N SER A 130 -1.93 25.44 -22.56
CA SER A 130 -1.40 25.48 -23.93
C SER A 130 -2.49 25.15 -24.93
N GLY A 131 -3.12 26.16 -25.54
CA GLY A 131 -4.29 25.96 -26.39
C GLY A 131 -5.43 25.29 -25.62
N ASN A 132 -5.76 24.05 -26.00
CA ASN A 132 -6.80 23.23 -25.36
C ASN A 132 -6.25 22.24 -24.31
N GLU A 133 -4.94 22.23 -24.08
CA GLU A 133 -4.30 21.40 -23.05
C GLU A 133 -4.22 22.17 -21.74
N GLU A 134 -4.57 21.49 -20.65
CA GLU A 134 -4.41 22.00 -19.28
C GLU A 134 -3.45 21.09 -18.53
N LEU A 135 -2.57 21.68 -17.73
CA LEU A 135 -1.63 20.98 -16.86
C LEU A 135 -1.81 21.51 -15.44
N THR A 136 -1.94 20.61 -14.47
CA THR A 136 -2.03 20.98 -13.04
C THR A 136 -0.95 20.26 -12.26
N ILE A 137 -0.22 21.01 -11.43
CA ILE A 137 0.77 20.49 -10.49
C ILE A 137 0.29 20.81 -9.08
N ILE A 138 0.20 19.79 -8.23
CA ILE A 138 -0.15 19.91 -6.82
C ILE A 138 0.97 19.29 -5.98
N ILE A 139 1.45 20.01 -4.98
CA ILE A 139 2.42 19.50 -4.00
C ILE A 139 1.76 19.53 -2.64
N ASN A 140 1.75 18.42 -1.92
CA ASN A 140 1.35 18.33 -0.53
C ASN A 140 2.57 18.03 0.33
N ASP A 141 2.72 18.72 1.45
CA ASP A 141 3.67 18.38 2.52
C ASP A 141 2.91 17.79 3.70
N TYR A 142 3.08 16.48 3.93
CA TYR A 142 2.42 15.73 4.99
C TYR A 142 3.29 15.53 6.23
N ASN A 143 4.34 16.33 6.44
CA ASN A 143 5.27 16.15 7.56
C ASN A 143 4.55 16.11 8.94
N GLY A 144 3.53 16.95 9.11
CA GLY A 144 2.71 16.98 10.33
C GLY A 144 1.57 15.96 10.38
N VAL A 145 1.42 15.11 9.36
CA VAL A 145 0.42 14.04 9.29
C VAL A 145 0.89 12.87 8.38
N PRO A 146 1.97 12.15 8.76
CA PRO A 146 2.61 11.21 7.83
C PRO A 146 1.80 9.96 7.49
N SER A 147 0.79 9.63 8.28
CA SER A 147 -0.16 8.57 7.97
C SER A 147 -0.90 8.82 6.65
N LEU A 148 -1.22 10.09 6.34
CA LEU A 148 -1.84 10.46 5.07
C LEU A 148 -0.88 10.24 3.90
N PHE A 149 0.41 10.57 4.06
CA PHE A 149 1.42 10.27 3.05
C PHE A 149 1.51 8.76 2.79
N THR A 150 1.55 7.95 3.86
CA THR A 150 1.67 6.50 3.76
C THR A 150 0.48 5.90 3.02
N MET A 151 -0.74 6.34 3.34
CA MET A 151 -1.95 5.92 2.65
C MET A 151 -1.96 6.36 1.18
N ALA A 152 -1.61 7.61 0.89
CA ALA A 152 -1.60 8.15 -0.47
C ALA A 152 -0.56 7.48 -1.39
N THR A 153 0.51 6.93 -0.81
CA THR A 153 1.59 6.25 -1.55
C THR A 153 1.52 4.72 -1.50
N ALA A 154 0.47 4.15 -0.91
CA ALA A 154 0.35 2.70 -0.72
C ALA A 154 0.44 1.93 -2.05
N MET A 155 -0.20 2.41 -3.11
CA MET A 155 -0.18 1.76 -4.43
C MET A 155 1.19 1.81 -5.09
N ILE A 156 1.94 2.92 -4.91
CA ILE A 156 3.33 3.06 -5.36
C ILE A 156 4.21 2.04 -4.63
N LYS A 157 4.09 1.97 -3.30
CA LYS A 157 4.88 1.06 -2.45
C LYS A 157 4.56 -0.42 -2.71
N ALA A 158 3.31 -0.72 -3.05
CA ALA A 158 2.86 -2.05 -3.46
C ALA A 158 3.26 -2.41 -4.91
N ASN A 159 3.89 -1.49 -5.65
CA ASN A 159 4.30 -1.67 -7.04
C ASN A 159 3.14 -2.14 -7.95
N VAL A 160 1.95 -1.55 -7.74
CA VAL A 160 0.75 -1.96 -8.47
C VAL A 160 0.89 -1.59 -9.95
N THR A 161 0.41 -2.50 -10.80
CA THR A 161 0.22 -2.29 -12.23
C THR A 161 -1.21 -2.72 -12.61
N PHE A 162 -1.88 -1.92 -13.42
CA PHE A 162 -3.23 -2.17 -13.91
C PHE A 162 -3.35 -1.65 -15.35
N GLU A 163 -4.03 -2.39 -16.22
CA GLU A 163 -4.21 -2.05 -17.62
C GLU A 163 -5.56 -2.61 -18.10
N ASN A 164 -6.37 -1.77 -18.74
CA ASN A 164 -7.54 -2.20 -19.52
C ASN A 164 -7.73 -1.28 -20.75
N ASN A 165 -8.87 -1.40 -21.44
CA ASN A 165 -9.12 -0.62 -22.66
C ASN A 165 -9.32 0.89 -22.37
N GLU A 166 -9.70 1.24 -21.16
CA GLU A 166 -10.09 2.59 -20.74
C GLU A 166 -8.96 3.32 -20.01
N GLN A 167 -8.14 2.61 -19.23
CA GLN A 167 -7.13 3.21 -18.36
C GLN A 167 -5.90 2.31 -18.18
N SER A 168 -4.80 2.94 -17.81
CA SER A 168 -3.58 2.28 -17.35
C SER A 168 -3.07 2.94 -16.07
N MET A 169 -2.41 2.15 -15.24
CA MET A 169 -1.72 2.57 -14.03
C MET A 169 -0.47 1.73 -13.86
N LYS A 170 0.67 2.35 -13.64
CA LYS A 170 1.93 1.63 -13.49
C LYS A 170 2.86 2.35 -12.54
N SER A 171 3.37 1.61 -11.55
CA SER A 171 4.45 2.10 -10.69
C SER A 171 5.76 2.23 -11.49
N LEU A 172 6.51 3.29 -11.25
CA LEU A 172 7.72 3.67 -12.00
C LEU A 172 8.86 3.99 -11.03
N ASN A 173 10.08 3.72 -11.49
CA ASN A 173 11.29 4.24 -10.88
C ASN A 173 11.78 5.46 -11.68
N MET A 174 11.86 6.62 -11.02
CA MET A 174 12.32 7.87 -11.64
C MET A 174 13.85 7.99 -11.71
N GLY A 175 14.59 7.02 -11.16
CA GLY A 175 16.05 7.06 -11.04
C GLY A 175 16.55 8.02 -9.97
N ILE A 176 15.66 8.51 -9.10
CA ILE A 176 15.97 9.47 -8.04
C ILE A 176 15.80 8.73 -6.70
N PRO A 177 16.85 8.69 -5.84
CA PRO A 177 16.75 8.08 -4.53
C PRO A 177 15.56 8.66 -3.74
N ASP A 178 14.85 7.79 -3.02
CA ASP A 178 13.71 8.15 -2.18
C ASP A 178 12.53 8.81 -2.91
N VAL A 179 12.42 8.58 -4.21
CA VAL A 179 11.28 8.99 -5.03
C VAL A 179 10.63 7.77 -5.65
N GLY A 180 9.41 7.45 -5.19
CA GLY A 180 8.53 6.49 -5.84
C GLY A 180 7.53 7.22 -6.72
N ALA A 181 7.18 6.65 -7.88
CA ALA A 181 6.20 7.25 -8.78
C ALA A 181 5.19 6.22 -9.29
N MET A 182 4.03 6.69 -9.72
CA MET A 182 3.03 5.91 -10.42
C MET A 182 2.42 6.78 -11.51
N GLU A 183 2.50 6.32 -12.76
CA GLU A 183 1.81 6.94 -13.88
C GLU A 183 0.40 6.39 -14.00
N THR A 184 -0.52 7.23 -14.47
CA THR A 184 -1.88 6.87 -14.83
C THR A 184 -2.21 7.48 -16.18
N TYR A 185 -2.89 6.75 -17.04
CA TYR A 185 -3.40 7.29 -18.29
C TYR A 185 -4.84 6.83 -18.52
N ASP A 186 -5.76 7.77 -18.54
CA ASP A 186 -7.14 7.58 -18.97
C ASP A 186 -7.21 7.76 -20.49
N LYS A 187 -7.38 6.66 -21.21
CA LYS A 187 -7.43 6.61 -22.67
C LYS A 187 -8.73 7.18 -23.22
N ALA A 188 -9.82 7.07 -22.46
CA ALA A 188 -11.14 7.55 -22.87
C ALA A 188 -11.17 9.09 -22.85
N ASN A 189 -10.63 9.68 -21.79
CA ASN A 189 -10.62 11.14 -21.59
C ASN A 189 -9.32 11.81 -22.06
N LYS A 190 -8.32 11.02 -22.44
CA LYS A 190 -6.97 11.50 -22.83
C LYS A 190 -6.30 12.28 -21.70
N GLU A 191 -6.42 11.77 -20.47
CA GLU A 191 -5.83 12.38 -19.30
C GLU A 191 -4.60 11.61 -18.85
N ALA A 192 -3.46 12.29 -18.79
CA ALA A 192 -2.23 11.76 -18.25
C ALA A 192 -2.04 12.22 -16.81
N GLY A 193 -1.51 11.34 -15.98
CA GLY A 193 -1.18 11.64 -14.60
C GLY A 193 0.12 10.98 -14.15
N ILE A 194 0.82 11.62 -13.23
CA ILE A 194 1.86 10.99 -12.41
C ILE A 194 1.69 11.44 -10.97
N LEU A 195 1.71 10.46 -10.07
CA LEU A 195 1.73 10.66 -8.63
C LEU A 195 3.13 10.27 -8.13
N LEU A 196 3.80 11.16 -7.40
CA LEU A 196 5.11 10.91 -6.81
C LEU A 196 5.03 10.98 -5.29
N GLY A 197 5.55 9.95 -4.63
CA GLY A 197 5.93 9.99 -3.22
C GLY A 197 7.40 10.36 -3.12
N VAL A 198 7.70 11.49 -2.49
CA VAL A 198 9.03 12.08 -2.44
C VAL A 198 9.49 12.19 -0.99
N GLY A 199 10.58 11.50 -0.66
CA GLY A 199 11.22 11.56 0.65
C GLY A 199 10.31 11.14 1.80
N GLU A 200 9.33 10.24 1.65
CA GLU A 200 8.42 9.88 2.76
C GLU A 200 7.68 11.09 3.39
N ARG A 201 7.46 12.16 2.61
CA ARG A 201 6.96 13.46 3.11
C ARG A 201 6.07 14.18 2.11
N PHE A 202 6.57 14.38 0.89
CA PHE A 202 5.88 15.18 -0.13
C PHE A 202 5.13 14.29 -1.10
N LEU A 203 3.86 14.59 -1.32
CA LEU A 203 3.06 13.98 -2.38
C LEU A 203 2.90 14.97 -3.53
N VAL A 204 3.46 14.65 -4.68
CA VAL A 204 3.37 15.48 -5.89
C VAL A 204 2.42 14.83 -6.88
N LYS A 205 1.40 15.55 -7.33
CA LYS A 205 0.48 15.12 -8.38
C LYS A 205 0.63 16.04 -9.57
N ILE A 206 0.86 15.47 -10.75
CA ILE A 206 0.89 16.21 -12.02
C ILE A 206 -0.15 15.57 -12.92
N GLN A 207 -1.05 16.37 -13.49
CA GLN A 207 -2.10 15.92 -14.40
C GLN A 207 -2.12 16.79 -15.65
N ALA A 208 -2.32 16.19 -16.81
CA ALA A 208 -2.48 16.91 -18.08
C ALA A 208 -3.63 16.34 -18.90
N THR A 209 -4.40 17.23 -19.54
CA THR A 209 -5.54 16.86 -20.41
C THR A 209 -5.13 16.83 -21.88
N ASN A 210 -5.92 16.14 -22.72
CA ASN A 210 -5.72 16.02 -24.16
C ASN A 210 -4.34 15.44 -24.56
N GLN A 211 -3.84 14.47 -23.78
CA GLN A 211 -2.56 13.81 -23.99
C GLN A 211 -2.71 12.51 -24.79
N LYS A 212 -1.60 12.03 -25.38
CA LYS A 212 -1.55 10.72 -26.07
C LYS A 212 -0.99 9.60 -25.20
N ASP A 213 -0.24 9.98 -24.18
CA ASP A 213 0.50 9.12 -23.27
C ASP A 213 0.89 9.94 -22.01
N THR A 214 1.79 9.41 -21.18
CA THR A 214 2.24 10.00 -19.92
C THR A 214 3.58 10.76 -20.02
N GLU A 215 4.15 10.93 -21.22
CA GLU A 215 5.50 11.49 -21.36
C GLU A 215 5.57 12.96 -20.93
N LEU A 216 4.52 13.76 -21.22
CA LEU A 216 4.48 15.15 -20.79
C LEU A 216 4.61 15.26 -19.27
N VAL A 217 3.75 14.55 -18.51
CA VAL A 217 3.74 14.66 -17.05
C VAL A 217 5.03 14.13 -16.42
N LYS A 218 5.67 13.10 -17.03
CA LYS A 218 7.00 12.62 -16.63
C LYS A 218 8.10 13.64 -16.89
N SER A 219 8.03 14.35 -18.02
CA SER A 219 8.99 15.41 -18.35
C SER A 219 8.87 16.59 -17.39
N VAL A 220 7.64 16.98 -17.03
CA VAL A 220 7.38 18.04 -16.05
C VAL A 220 7.88 17.65 -14.66
N ALA A 221 7.68 16.40 -14.23
CA ALA A 221 8.22 15.91 -12.96
C ALA A 221 9.75 16.09 -12.87
N LYS A 222 10.48 15.87 -13.98
CA LYS A 222 11.94 16.02 -14.03
C LYS A 222 12.42 17.47 -13.95
N LEU A 223 11.53 18.46 -14.15
CA LEU A 223 11.85 19.88 -13.97
C LEU A 223 11.79 20.32 -12.50
N MET A 224 11.19 19.50 -11.64
CA MET A 224 11.06 19.79 -10.21
C MET A 224 12.33 19.37 -9.47
N PRO A 225 12.69 20.07 -8.38
CA PRO A 225 13.88 19.75 -7.57
C PRO A 225 13.63 18.52 -6.66
N LEU A 226 13.24 17.38 -7.24
CA LEU A 226 12.79 16.18 -6.52
C LEU A 226 13.88 15.62 -5.58
N SER A 227 15.15 15.67 -5.98
CA SER A 227 16.27 15.22 -5.14
C SER A 227 16.45 16.09 -3.89
N GLU A 228 16.25 17.40 -4.02
CA GLU A 228 16.34 18.34 -2.90
C GLU A 228 15.16 18.11 -1.93
N MET A 229 13.95 17.96 -2.48
CA MET A 229 12.76 17.63 -1.71
C MET A 229 12.91 16.29 -0.97
N ALA A 230 13.48 15.28 -1.62
CA ALA A 230 13.67 13.95 -1.02
C ALA A 230 14.67 13.95 0.14
N ALA A 231 15.64 14.88 0.13
CA ALA A 231 16.70 14.98 1.13
C ALA A 231 16.30 15.75 2.41
N MET A 232 15.11 16.36 2.44
CA MET A 232 14.57 17.04 3.63
C MET A 232 14.07 16.02 4.66
#